data_AF-A0A7R9SQH6-F1
#
_entry.id   AF-A0A7R9SQH6-F1
#
_cell.length_a   1.000
_cell.length_b   1.000
_cell.length_c   1.000
_cell.angle_alpha   90.00
_cell.angle_beta   90.00
_cell.angle_gamma   90.00
#
_symmetry.space_group_name_H-M   'P 1'
#
loop_
_entity.id
_entity.type
_entity.pdbx_description
1 polymer ?
#
loop_
_entity_poly.entity_id
_entity_poly.type
_entity_poly.pdbx_seq_one_letter_code
_entity_poly.pdbx_strand_id
1 'polypeptide(L)'
;TSIHSLMGSSEDKENEKLLHVVLGNESCDLDSAVSAFAYALFLSVKSRSAGKDCVDYLPVLNVSRNDLDLRNEVKFIFKKFAVPEKNFICRDEIDLSYWNKLGKLKLTLVDHNILSLRDDELDSSVVEVIDHHKKERQDVEGVQLTIEPVGSCCTLIADKILKEQPEILEDNTLTLLLISTILLDTINLSTTARRATPLDVEVLGKLENFCLEPINRSEIFNELMAAKMDVKSFTIEQLLRKDLKMVSVKDVDIAISSIPLLVKDFLNTQDIVSKLDAFCKVQKINALVIMGVFVFEAEVKRDIVIFSEISKFQSLITEALLSSQDPCLQLVKMSGVPDGVDAFHQNNVIASRKVILPIVKGTMVTSTNHAIPECAINSSNNDVNESCPSENAISRAVAMPDCQLDELSPSPTPSPNALRIPVANGLHPSTAAQVSQFLGVGDPFSHGGSSQSSAYNSCPYTPINSYADDGNPLSDMANLPSFNSRDMIEKIETKRGKLRGYDSGDVHDPGSYPYTPVNSFVDCQMDQLYHKHLQQLPHDIDTESIIRRVNEKKVKANLFDFVDENDESVLRQSNCVDCIGVSEADNSCFSQERTGELVQ
;
A
#
# COMPACT_ATOMS: atom_id res chain seq x y z
N THR A 1 31.91 -2.44 2.90
CA THR A 1 32.51 -2.40 4.25
C THR A 1 31.76 -3.39 5.12
N SER A 2 32.44 -4.21 5.95
CA SER A 2 31.75 -5.17 6.84
C SER A 2 31.13 -4.41 8.03
N ILE A 3 29.95 -4.78 8.53
CA ILE A 3 29.33 -4.18 9.73
C ILE A 3 30.32 -4.18 10.90
N HIS A 4 31.13 -5.24 11.03
CA HIS A 4 32.17 -5.34 12.06
C HIS A 4 33.27 -4.28 11.96
N SER A 5 33.54 -3.73 10.77
CA SER A 5 34.47 -2.61 10.62
C SER A 5 33.84 -1.24 10.91
N LEU A 6 32.50 -1.16 10.94
CA LEU A 6 31.76 0.05 11.33
C LEU A 6 31.47 0.09 12.84
N MET A 7 31.41 -1.08 13.51
CA MET A 7 31.21 -1.20 14.96
C MET A 7 32.52 -1.32 15.74
N GLY A 8 33.46 -0.40 15.50
CA GLY A 8 34.77 -0.41 16.15
C GLY A 8 34.71 -0.52 17.68
N SER A 9 35.64 -1.28 18.26
CA SER A 9 35.88 -1.34 19.70
C SER A 9 36.11 0.06 20.29
N SER A 10 35.73 0.24 21.55
CA SER A 10 35.65 1.52 22.28
C SER A 10 36.94 2.37 22.36
N GLU A 11 38.05 1.89 21.79
CA GLU A 11 39.39 2.46 21.91
C GLU A 11 39.86 3.27 20.67
N ASP A 12 39.16 3.27 19.53
CA ASP A 12 39.57 3.97 18.29
C ASP A 12 38.71 5.20 17.91
N LYS A 13 38.24 5.98 18.90
CA LYS A 13 37.26 7.06 18.70
C LYS A 13 37.75 8.26 17.87
N GLU A 14 39.06 8.48 17.75
CA GLU A 14 39.64 9.61 17.01
C GLU A 14 39.78 9.36 15.50
N ASN A 15 39.61 8.12 15.01
CA ASN A 15 39.92 7.75 13.62
C ASN A 15 38.70 7.24 12.80
N GLU A 16 37.49 7.25 13.36
CA GLU A 16 36.30 6.86 12.60
C GLU A 16 36.02 7.87 11.49
N LYS A 17 36.03 7.36 10.24
CA LYS A 17 35.61 8.06 9.02
C LYS A 17 34.19 8.59 9.18
N LEU A 18 33.86 9.63 8.41
CA LEU A 18 32.48 10.12 8.34
C LEU A 18 31.61 9.06 7.68
N LEU A 19 30.44 8.79 8.25
CA LEU A 19 29.49 7.82 7.71
C LEU A 19 28.39 8.57 6.92
N HIS A 20 28.25 8.27 5.64
CA HIS A 20 27.16 8.76 4.80
C HIS A 20 26.22 7.61 4.46
N VAL A 21 25.07 7.59 5.10
CA VAL A 21 24.03 6.59 4.85
C VAL A 21 23.06 7.08 3.78
N VAL A 22 22.76 6.21 2.82
CA VAL A 22 21.64 6.39 1.88
C VAL A 22 20.50 5.51 2.37
N LEU A 23 19.38 6.13 2.73
CA LEU A 23 18.25 5.48 3.37
C LEU A 23 17.03 5.54 2.46
N GLY A 24 16.43 4.38 2.18
CA GLY A 24 15.14 4.27 1.49
C GLY A 24 13.94 4.44 2.44
N ASN A 25 12.72 4.34 1.92
CA ASN A 25 11.52 4.44 2.75
C ASN A 25 11.26 3.16 3.56
N GLU A 26 10.42 3.24 4.60
CA GLU A 26 10.11 2.13 5.51
C GLU A 26 9.33 0.97 4.85
N SER A 27 8.74 1.20 3.68
CA SER A 27 8.13 0.09 2.94
C SER A 27 9.20 -0.84 2.40
N CYS A 28 10.42 -0.34 2.14
CA CYS A 28 11.53 -1.09 1.59
C CYS A 28 11.08 -1.94 0.39
N ASP A 29 10.29 -1.33 -0.49
CA ASP A 29 10.00 -1.89 -1.79
C ASP A 29 11.24 -1.85 -2.70
N LEU A 30 11.08 -2.32 -3.93
CA LEU A 30 12.19 -2.43 -4.86
C LEU A 30 12.83 -1.07 -5.16
N ASP A 31 12.00 -0.03 -5.31
CA ASP A 31 12.46 1.33 -5.62
C ASP A 31 13.35 1.89 -4.53
N SER A 32 12.89 1.82 -3.29
CA SER A 32 13.68 2.23 -2.12
C SER A 32 14.99 1.45 -2.00
N ALA A 33 14.95 0.13 -2.14
CA ALA A 33 16.13 -0.73 -1.96
C ALA A 33 17.19 -0.47 -3.05
N VAL A 34 16.77 -0.43 -4.32
CA VAL A 34 17.68 -0.22 -5.46
C VAL A 34 18.16 1.23 -5.51
N SER A 35 17.30 2.21 -5.23
CA SER A 35 17.71 3.62 -5.14
C SER A 35 18.80 3.81 -4.10
N ALA A 36 18.64 3.21 -2.90
CA ALA A 36 19.64 3.32 -1.84
C ALA A 36 20.98 2.69 -2.26
N PHE A 37 20.92 1.48 -2.82
CA PHE A 37 22.10 0.75 -3.28
C PHE A 37 22.85 1.49 -4.40
N ALA A 38 22.13 1.87 -5.46
CA ALA A 38 22.67 2.55 -6.62
C ALA A 38 23.30 3.90 -6.24
N TYR A 39 22.60 4.68 -5.41
CA TYR A 39 23.09 6.00 -5.03
C TYR A 39 24.29 5.94 -4.07
N ALA A 40 24.30 5.00 -3.12
CA ALA A 40 25.47 4.80 -2.26
C ALA A 40 26.71 4.39 -3.07
N LEU A 41 26.54 3.51 -4.06
CA LEU A 41 27.62 3.14 -4.98
C LEU A 41 28.11 4.34 -5.79
N PHE A 42 27.20 5.11 -6.39
CA PHE A 42 27.51 6.34 -7.12
C PHE A 42 28.33 7.32 -6.27
N LEU A 43 27.87 7.62 -5.05
CA LEU A 43 28.58 8.52 -4.14
C LEU A 43 29.97 7.97 -3.77
N SER A 44 30.10 6.66 -3.55
CA SER A 44 31.38 6.02 -3.23
C SER A 44 32.40 6.13 -4.37
N VAL A 45 31.96 5.99 -5.62
CA VAL A 45 32.82 6.08 -6.80
C VAL A 45 33.21 7.54 -7.02
N LYS A 46 32.23 8.45 -7.00
CA LYS A 46 32.45 9.89 -7.14
C LYS A 46 33.43 10.43 -6.09
N SER A 47 33.30 10.00 -4.84
CA SER A 47 34.21 10.39 -3.76
C SER A 47 35.64 9.89 -3.98
N ARG A 48 35.79 8.63 -4.42
CA ARG A 48 37.10 8.04 -4.76
C ARG A 48 37.75 8.75 -5.96
N SER A 49 37.00 9.03 -7.01
CA SER A 49 37.47 9.80 -8.18
C SER A 49 37.93 11.22 -7.80
N ALA A 50 37.33 11.81 -6.77
CA ALA A 50 37.72 13.12 -6.22
C ALA A 50 38.87 13.05 -5.18
N GLY A 51 39.46 11.88 -4.93
CA GLY A 51 40.53 11.69 -3.95
C GLY A 51 40.09 11.83 -2.48
N LYS A 52 38.79 11.72 -2.20
CA LYS A 52 38.20 11.83 -0.85
C LYS A 52 37.89 10.43 -0.30
N ASP A 53 38.85 9.83 0.40
CA ASP A 53 38.73 8.49 1.01
C ASP A 53 38.39 8.51 2.52
N CYS A 54 37.90 9.64 3.02
CA CYS A 54 37.54 9.84 4.43
C CYS A 54 36.06 9.62 4.75
N VAL A 55 35.27 9.14 3.79
CA VAL A 55 33.82 8.92 3.93
C VAL A 55 33.46 7.50 3.54
N ASP A 56 32.76 6.80 4.42
CA ASP A 56 32.14 5.52 4.11
C ASP A 56 30.70 5.75 3.65
N TYR A 57 30.36 5.26 2.46
CA TYR A 57 29.02 5.33 1.89
C TYR A 57 28.30 4.00 2.09
N LEU A 58 27.11 4.04 2.67
CA LEU A 58 26.41 2.85 3.09
C LEU A 58 24.94 2.86 2.66
N PRO A 59 24.51 1.93 1.80
CA PRO A 59 23.09 1.73 1.57
C PRO A 59 22.47 1.00 2.79
N VAL A 60 21.40 1.55 3.32
CA VAL A 60 20.63 0.93 4.41
C VAL A 60 19.22 0.63 3.93
N LEU A 61 18.83 -0.65 4.02
CA LEU A 61 17.47 -1.08 3.76
C LEU A 61 16.62 -0.73 4.99
N ASN A 62 15.63 0.14 4.81
CA ASN A 62 14.84 0.68 5.91
C ASN A 62 13.74 -0.29 6.38
N VAL A 63 14.16 -1.47 6.81
CA VAL A 63 13.34 -2.59 7.27
C VAL A 63 14.10 -3.33 8.36
N SER A 64 13.41 -4.12 9.19
CA SER A 64 14.09 -5.04 10.10
C SER A 64 14.69 -6.22 9.33
N ARG A 65 15.78 -6.82 9.82
CA ARG A 65 16.34 -8.03 9.20
C ARG A 65 15.30 -9.15 9.04
N ASN A 66 14.43 -9.30 10.04
CA ASN A 66 13.37 -10.31 10.05
C ASN A 66 12.25 -10.02 9.03
N ASP A 67 12.04 -8.75 8.68
CA ASP A 67 11.02 -8.35 7.70
C ASP A 67 11.56 -8.27 6.26
N LEU A 68 12.87 -8.40 6.05
CA LEU A 68 13.44 -8.45 4.70
C LEU A 68 12.91 -9.65 3.91
N ASP A 69 12.63 -10.77 4.59
CA ASP A 69 12.00 -11.96 4.01
C ASP A 69 10.60 -11.69 3.46
N LEU A 70 9.97 -10.58 3.84
CA LEU A 70 8.66 -10.18 3.33
C LEU A 70 8.75 -9.42 1.99
N ARG A 71 9.96 -9.04 1.56
CA ARG A 71 10.23 -8.25 0.35
C ARG A 71 10.67 -9.17 -0.79
N ASN A 72 9.75 -10.02 -1.24
CA ASN A 72 10.04 -11.08 -2.21
C ASN A 72 10.66 -10.55 -3.51
N GLU A 73 10.17 -9.43 -4.03
CA GLU A 73 10.72 -8.80 -5.23
C GLU A 73 12.17 -8.32 -5.04
N VAL A 74 12.49 -7.80 -3.85
CA VAL A 74 13.86 -7.37 -3.48
C VAL A 74 14.75 -8.61 -3.41
N LYS A 75 14.36 -9.62 -2.63
CA LYS A 75 15.13 -10.86 -2.50
C LYS A 75 15.35 -11.56 -3.84
N PHE A 76 14.30 -11.63 -4.65
CA PHE A 76 14.34 -12.27 -5.96
C PHE A 76 15.36 -11.59 -6.87
N ILE A 77 15.29 -10.27 -7.04
CA ILE A 77 16.14 -9.58 -8.02
C ILE A 77 17.60 -9.58 -7.61
N PHE A 78 17.89 -9.34 -6.33
CA PHE A 78 19.27 -9.31 -5.85
C PHE A 78 19.90 -10.70 -5.87
N LYS A 79 19.12 -11.76 -5.57
CA LYS A 79 19.57 -13.14 -5.75
C LYS A 79 19.81 -13.47 -7.22
N LYS A 80 18.94 -13.02 -8.13
CA LYS A 80 19.10 -13.20 -9.59
C LYS A 80 20.41 -12.58 -10.09
N PHE A 81 20.81 -11.44 -9.56
CA PHE A 81 22.07 -10.78 -9.89
C PHE A 81 23.23 -11.10 -8.92
N ALA A 82 23.14 -12.22 -8.20
CA ALA A 82 24.20 -12.75 -7.34
C ALA A 82 24.74 -11.77 -6.28
N VAL A 83 23.92 -10.82 -5.82
CA VAL A 83 24.23 -9.95 -4.68
C VAL A 83 23.85 -10.67 -3.39
N PRO A 84 24.81 -11.08 -2.54
CA PRO A 84 24.51 -11.87 -1.35
C PRO A 84 23.72 -11.07 -0.31
N GLU A 85 22.63 -11.63 0.20
CA GLU A 85 21.76 -11.01 1.21
C GLU A 85 22.51 -10.61 2.51
N LYS A 86 23.56 -11.36 2.86
CA LYS A 86 24.45 -11.06 4.00
C LYS A 86 25.19 -9.72 3.88
N ASN A 87 25.22 -9.13 2.68
CA ASN A 87 25.85 -7.83 2.45
C ASN A 87 24.87 -6.67 2.65
N PHE A 88 23.56 -6.94 2.78
CA PHE A 88 22.60 -5.89 3.10
C PHE A 88 22.74 -5.49 4.56
N ILE A 89 22.49 -4.22 4.84
CA ILE A 89 22.42 -3.69 6.19
C ILE A 89 20.98 -3.22 6.37
N CYS A 90 20.30 -3.86 7.30
CA CYS A 90 18.94 -3.52 7.69
C CYS A 90 18.96 -2.42 8.75
N ARG A 91 17.84 -1.71 8.91
CA ARG A 91 17.74 -0.53 9.79
C ARG A 91 18.05 -0.86 11.26
N ASP A 92 17.75 -2.08 11.69
CA ASP A 92 17.96 -2.60 13.04
C ASP A 92 19.40 -3.10 13.30
N GLU A 93 20.23 -3.17 12.27
CA GLU A 93 21.64 -3.62 12.36
C GLU A 93 22.63 -2.44 12.47
N ILE A 94 22.13 -1.20 12.41
CA ILE A 94 22.94 0.01 12.51
C ILE A 94 22.30 1.07 13.42
N ASP A 95 23.08 1.55 14.39
CA ASP A 95 22.68 2.62 15.31
C ASP A 95 22.98 4.00 14.71
N LEU A 96 22.08 4.50 13.86
CA LEU A 96 22.21 5.83 13.26
C LEU A 96 22.18 6.95 14.31
N SER A 97 21.44 6.76 15.40
CA SER A 97 21.34 7.71 16.51
C SER A 97 22.70 7.91 17.19
N TYR A 98 23.47 6.84 17.36
CA TYR A 98 24.86 6.93 17.84
C TYR A 98 25.74 7.78 16.92
N TRP A 99 25.73 7.51 15.61
CA TRP A 99 26.52 8.26 14.63
C TRP A 99 26.12 9.74 14.54
N ASN A 100 24.82 10.03 14.65
CA ASN A 100 24.29 11.39 14.71
C ASN A 100 24.80 12.13 15.95
N LYS A 101 24.76 11.49 17.13
CA LYS A 101 25.28 12.07 18.39
C LYS A 101 26.78 12.34 18.35
N LEU A 102 27.54 11.58 17.57
CA LEU A 102 28.97 11.84 17.32
C LEU A 102 29.22 13.00 16.34
N GLY A 103 28.19 13.52 15.67
CA GLY A 103 28.34 14.52 14.61
C GLY A 103 29.03 13.96 13.35
N LYS A 104 29.03 12.64 13.17
CA LYS A 104 29.71 11.94 12.08
C LYS A 104 28.76 11.31 11.06
N LEU A 105 27.45 11.54 11.19
CA LEU A 105 26.43 11.06 10.26
C LEU A 105 26.10 12.09 9.19
N LYS A 106 26.01 11.64 7.95
CA LYS A 106 25.25 12.29 6.87
C LYS A 106 24.18 11.34 6.35
N LEU A 107 23.03 11.88 6.00
CA LEU A 107 21.91 11.12 5.44
C LEU A 107 21.51 11.67 4.08
N THR A 108 21.39 10.76 3.10
CA THR A 108 20.60 11.02 1.90
C THR A 108 19.34 10.18 1.97
N LEU A 109 18.19 10.83 1.81
CA LEU A 109 16.90 10.14 1.72
C LEU A 109 16.59 9.87 0.24
N VAL A 110 16.22 8.63 -0.06
CA VAL A 110 15.74 8.23 -1.39
C VAL A 110 14.36 7.63 -1.30
N ASP A 111 13.50 7.90 -2.29
CA ASP A 111 12.14 7.36 -2.40
C ASP A 111 11.22 7.73 -1.21
N HIS A 112 11.59 8.78 -0.47
CA HIS A 112 10.78 9.50 0.49
C HIS A 112 11.44 10.84 0.82
N ASN A 113 10.64 11.80 1.28
CA ASN A 113 11.13 13.12 1.65
C ASN A 113 11.00 13.46 3.15
N ILE A 114 10.36 12.61 3.96
CA ILE A 114 10.15 12.81 5.41
C ILE A 114 10.56 11.57 6.18
N LEU A 115 11.41 11.72 7.19
CA LEU A 115 11.74 10.65 8.14
C LEU A 115 10.51 10.29 8.99
N SER A 116 10.43 9.03 9.41
CA SER A 116 9.38 8.63 10.35
C SER A 116 9.64 9.20 11.74
N LEU A 117 8.61 9.22 12.58
CA LEU A 117 8.70 9.74 13.96
C LEU A 117 9.80 9.04 14.78
N ARG A 118 10.12 7.79 14.46
CA ARG A 118 11.20 7.03 15.11
C ARG A 118 12.58 7.66 14.87
N ASP A 119 12.76 8.26 13.69
CA ASP A 119 14.04 8.74 13.18
C ASP A 119 14.08 10.27 13.07
N ASP A 120 13.10 10.98 13.62
CA ASP A 120 12.99 12.46 13.56
C ASP A 120 14.24 13.18 14.07
N GLU A 121 14.91 12.64 15.10
CA GLU A 121 16.16 13.20 15.62
C GLU A 121 17.32 13.18 14.61
N LEU A 122 17.23 12.37 13.55
CA LEU A 122 18.25 12.26 12.52
C LEU A 122 18.07 13.32 11.42
N ASP A 123 16.99 14.10 11.42
CA ASP A 123 16.69 15.08 10.37
C ASP A 123 17.83 16.11 10.19
N SER A 124 18.49 16.48 11.29
CA SER A 124 19.65 17.38 11.27
C SER A 124 20.86 16.83 10.50
N SER A 125 20.94 15.52 10.26
CA SER A 125 21.99 14.89 9.44
C SER A 125 21.63 14.81 7.95
N VAL A 126 20.40 15.13 7.56
CA VAL A 126 19.96 15.03 6.16
C VAL A 126 20.67 16.10 5.33
N VAL A 127 21.37 15.67 4.27
CA VAL A 127 22.10 16.55 3.34
C VAL A 127 21.52 16.55 1.93
N GLU A 128 20.74 15.52 1.58
CA GLU A 128 20.12 15.39 0.27
C GLU A 128 18.85 14.55 0.33
N VAL A 129 17.88 14.87 -0.51
CA VAL A 129 16.64 14.12 -0.72
C VAL A 129 16.40 13.96 -2.22
N ILE A 130 16.20 12.72 -2.66
CA ILE A 130 15.81 12.38 -4.04
C ILE A 130 14.54 11.55 -3.96
N ASP A 131 13.42 12.08 -4.45
CA ASP A 131 12.13 11.45 -4.26
C ASP A 131 11.18 11.74 -5.43
N HIS A 132 10.21 10.87 -5.65
CA HIS A 132 9.16 11.04 -6.65
C HIS A 132 7.76 11.21 -6.07
N HIS A 133 7.64 11.16 -4.74
CA HIS A 133 6.39 11.43 -4.04
C HIS A 133 6.09 12.93 -3.95
N LYS A 134 4.89 13.24 -3.43
CA LYS A 134 4.51 14.62 -3.11
C LYS A 134 5.51 15.22 -2.14
N LYS A 135 5.98 16.44 -2.42
CA LYS A 135 6.81 17.22 -1.50
C LYS A 135 6.02 17.54 -0.22
N GLU A 136 6.46 16.97 0.89
CA GLU A 136 5.97 17.25 2.25
C GLU A 136 7.03 17.98 3.08
N ARG A 137 8.31 17.77 2.77
CA ARG A 137 9.46 18.49 3.36
C ARG A 137 9.48 19.97 2.98
N GLN A 138 9.80 20.81 3.97
CA GLN A 138 10.08 22.23 3.78
C GLN A 138 11.50 22.45 3.24
N ASP A 139 11.72 23.56 2.54
CA ASP A 139 13.05 23.91 2.08
C ASP A 139 13.94 24.29 3.27
N VAL A 140 15.02 23.53 3.48
CA VAL A 140 16.00 23.74 4.56
C VAL A 140 17.34 24.08 3.94
N GLU A 141 18.00 25.12 4.44
CA GLU A 141 19.33 25.51 3.97
C GLU A 141 20.34 24.36 4.16
N GLY A 142 21.14 24.08 3.13
CA GLY A 142 22.13 23.01 3.16
C GLY A 142 21.62 21.63 2.74
N VAL A 143 20.31 21.46 2.53
CA VAL A 143 19.73 20.21 2.01
C VAL A 143 19.45 20.32 0.51
N GLN A 144 20.05 19.43 -0.29
CA GLN A 144 19.76 19.35 -1.72
C GLN A 144 18.46 18.58 -1.95
N LEU A 145 17.49 19.18 -2.65
CA LEU A 145 16.19 18.55 -2.91
C LEU A 145 16.01 18.29 -4.40
N THR A 146 15.79 17.04 -4.77
CA THR A 146 15.35 16.62 -6.11
C THR A 146 14.03 15.87 -5.95
N ILE A 147 12.91 16.58 -6.15
CA ILE A 147 11.57 16.00 -6.01
C ILE A 147 10.79 16.21 -7.30
N GLU A 148 10.59 15.14 -8.06
CA GLU A 148 10.00 15.17 -9.40
C GLU A 148 8.95 14.06 -9.55
N PRO A 149 7.74 14.34 -10.08
CA PRO A 149 6.65 13.37 -10.13
C PRO A 149 6.83 12.34 -11.27
N VAL A 150 7.90 11.55 -11.20
CA VAL A 150 8.22 10.45 -12.13
C VAL A 150 7.65 9.11 -11.66
N GLY A 151 7.69 8.10 -12.53
CA GLY A 151 7.16 6.78 -12.22
C GLY A 151 7.97 6.01 -11.17
N SER A 152 9.28 6.26 -11.08
CA SER A 152 10.18 5.60 -10.13
C SER A 152 11.28 6.54 -9.64
N CYS A 153 11.65 6.47 -8.35
CA CYS A 153 12.82 7.15 -7.80
C CYS A 153 14.12 6.69 -8.49
N CYS A 154 14.23 5.42 -8.86
CA CYS A 154 15.36 4.90 -9.65
C CYS A 154 15.55 5.64 -10.99
N THR A 155 14.50 6.22 -11.57
CA THR A 155 14.63 7.09 -12.76
C THR A 155 15.47 8.33 -12.45
N LEU A 156 15.24 8.98 -11.30
CA LEU A 156 15.98 10.17 -10.87
C LEU A 156 17.43 9.83 -10.53
N ILE A 157 17.64 8.69 -9.85
CA ILE A 157 18.97 8.19 -9.52
C ILE A 157 19.76 7.87 -10.79
N ALA A 158 19.17 7.13 -11.72
CA ALA A 158 19.79 6.78 -12.99
C ALA A 158 20.10 8.02 -13.85
N ASP A 159 19.18 9.00 -13.94
CA ASP A 159 19.41 10.25 -14.65
C ASP A 159 20.61 11.04 -14.08
N LYS A 160 20.74 11.08 -12.74
CA LYS A 160 21.88 11.70 -12.07
C LYS A 160 23.19 10.97 -12.36
N ILE A 161 23.19 9.64 -12.32
CA ILE A 161 24.35 8.81 -12.67
C ILE A 161 24.77 9.05 -14.13
N LEU A 162 23.81 9.02 -15.07
CA LEU A 162 24.05 9.26 -16.50
C LEU A 162 24.72 10.61 -16.77
N LYS A 163 24.39 11.64 -15.99
CA LYS A 163 24.92 13.00 -16.13
C LYS A 163 26.30 13.18 -15.50
N GLU A 164 26.56 12.53 -14.37
CA GLU A 164 27.71 12.85 -13.53
C GLU A 164 28.80 11.77 -13.51
N GLN A 165 28.43 10.50 -13.65
CA GLN A 165 29.34 9.36 -13.55
C GLN A 165 28.80 8.15 -14.36
N PRO A 166 28.60 8.26 -15.69
CA PRO A 166 27.97 7.21 -16.50
C PRO A 166 28.75 5.89 -16.54
N GLU A 167 30.05 5.90 -16.29
CA GLU A 167 30.90 4.70 -16.32
C GLU A 167 30.50 3.63 -15.30
N ILE A 168 29.81 3.98 -14.20
CA ILE A 168 29.34 2.97 -13.25
C ILE A 168 28.21 2.10 -13.83
N LEU A 169 27.53 2.59 -14.88
CA LEU A 169 26.47 1.85 -15.57
C LEU A 169 27.04 0.77 -16.51
N GLU A 170 28.36 0.76 -16.76
CA GLU A 170 29.02 -0.38 -17.40
C GLU A 170 28.96 -1.64 -16.51
N ASP A 171 28.71 -1.47 -15.21
CA ASP A 171 28.31 -2.59 -14.34
C ASP A 171 26.90 -3.06 -14.72
N ASN A 172 26.86 -4.20 -15.41
CA ASN A 172 25.62 -4.80 -15.89
C ASN A 172 24.64 -5.13 -14.75
N THR A 173 25.12 -5.41 -13.53
CA THR A 173 24.25 -5.68 -12.37
C THR A 173 23.53 -4.42 -11.93
N LEU A 174 24.26 -3.32 -11.76
CA LEU A 174 23.67 -2.02 -11.41
C LEU A 174 22.64 -1.57 -12.45
N THR A 175 23.01 -1.64 -13.72
CA THR A 175 22.14 -1.23 -14.83
C THR A 175 20.87 -2.07 -14.89
N LEU A 176 20.98 -3.40 -14.78
CA LEU A 176 19.81 -4.27 -14.78
C LEU A 176 18.94 -4.10 -13.53
N LEU A 177 19.51 -3.78 -12.36
CA LEU A 177 18.74 -3.44 -11.16
C LEU A 177 17.90 -2.17 -11.38
N LEU A 178 18.50 -1.10 -11.91
CA LEU A 178 17.81 0.15 -12.22
C LEU A 178 16.69 -0.07 -13.25
N ILE A 179 16.98 -0.75 -14.37
CA ILE A 179 16.01 -1.10 -15.41
C ILE A 179 14.84 -1.90 -14.83
N SER A 180 15.15 -2.97 -14.08
CA SER A 180 14.17 -3.87 -13.46
C SER A 180 13.19 -3.10 -12.58
N THR A 181 13.70 -2.15 -11.82
CA THR A 181 12.93 -1.37 -10.84
C THR A 181 12.04 -0.35 -11.53
N ILE A 182 12.58 0.42 -12.48
CA ILE A 182 11.81 1.36 -13.31
C ILE A 182 10.67 0.62 -14.03
N LEU A 183 10.94 -0.55 -14.60
CA LEU A 183 9.92 -1.37 -15.25
C LEU A 183 8.83 -1.83 -14.29
N LEU A 184 9.17 -2.20 -13.05
CA LEU A 184 8.20 -2.64 -12.06
C LEU A 184 7.23 -1.51 -11.66
N ASP A 185 7.75 -0.33 -11.31
CA ASP A 185 6.92 0.77 -10.80
C ASP A 185 6.09 1.46 -11.89
N THR A 186 6.64 1.52 -13.10
CA THR A 186 5.95 2.07 -14.27
C THR A 186 4.98 1.08 -14.93
N ILE A 187 4.90 -0.16 -14.44
CA ILE A 187 4.09 -1.24 -15.01
C ILE A 187 4.47 -1.45 -16.48
N ASN A 188 5.77 -1.71 -16.71
CA ASN A 188 6.38 -1.89 -18.03
C ASN A 188 6.04 -0.73 -19.00
N LEU A 189 6.14 0.51 -18.50
CA LEU A 189 5.78 1.73 -19.24
C LEU A 189 4.36 1.73 -19.84
N SER A 190 3.42 1.02 -19.20
CA SER A 190 2.05 0.90 -19.70
C SER A 190 1.35 2.25 -19.78
N THR A 191 0.89 2.60 -20.98
CA THR A 191 0.12 3.83 -21.25
C THR A 191 -1.26 3.82 -20.60
N THR A 192 -1.82 2.63 -20.34
CA THR A 192 -3.12 2.49 -19.66
C THR A 192 -2.99 2.66 -18.15
N ALA A 193 -1.86 2.25 -17.56
CA ALA A 193 -1.58 2.41 -16.14
C ALA A 193 -1.28 3.87 -15.74
N ARG A 194 -0.83 4.69 -16.69
CA ARG A 194 -0.51 6.13 -16.50
C ARG A 194 0.45 6.40 -15.34
N ARG A 195 1.41 5.50 -15.12
CA ARG A 195 2.47 5.65 -14.10
C ARG A 195 3.78 6.17 -14.66
N ALA A 196 4.09 5.85 -15.92
CA ALA A 196 5.29 6.35 -16.58
C ALA A 196 5.16 7.82 -17.00
N THR A 197 6.28 8.52 -16.94
CA THR A 197 6.50 9.85 -17.48
C THR A 197 7.46 9.80 -18.67
N PRO A 198 7.58 10.88 -19.47
CA PRO A 198 8.58 10.94 -20.54
C PRO A 198 10.02 10.72 -20.04
N LEU A 199 10.33 11.15 -18.82
CA LEU A 199 11.66 10.97 -18.24
C LEU A 199 11.95 9.49 -17.94
N ASP A 200 10.97 8.73 -17.46
CA ASP A 200 11.11 7.28 -17.25
C ASP A 200 11.44 6.56 -18.57
N VAL A 201 10.76 6.93 -19.65
CA VAL A 201 10.98 6.36 -20.99
C VAL A 201 12.38 6.71 -21.52
N GLU A 202 12.78 7.98 -21.37
CA GLU A 202 14.08 8.47 -21.82
C GLU A 202 15.23 7.80 -21.06
N VAL A 203 15.17 7.78 -19.73
CA VAL A 203 16.21 7.20 -18.87
C VAL A 203 16.30 5.69 -19.07
N LEU A 204 15.17 4.98 -19.15
CA LEU A 204 15.17 3.54 -19.43
C LEU A 204 15.84 3.25 -20.78
N GLY A 205 15.52 4.02 -21.82
CA GLY A 205 16.14 3.87 -23.14
C GLY A 205 17.65 4.17 -23.13
N LYS A 206 18.12 5.08 -22.27
CA LYS A 206 19.56 5.32 -22.08
C LYS A 206 20.24 4.16 -21.37
N LEU A 207 19.63 3.63 -20.29
CA LEU A 207 20.16 2.49 -19.53
C LEU A 207 20.30 1.24 -20.40
N GLU A 208 19.35 0.99 -21.31
CA GLU A 208 19.41 -0.15 -22.23
C GLU A 208 20.64 -0.16 -23.14
N ASN A 209 21.22 1.01 -23.43
CA ASN A 209 22.44 1.08 -24.23
C ASN A 209 23.69 0.60 -23.48
N PHE A 210 23.61 0.45 -22.15
CA PHE A 210 24.68 -0.12 -21.33
C PHE A 210 24.54 -1.63 -21.13
N CYS A 211 23.40 -2.22 -21.53
CA CYS A 211 23.21 -3.67 -21.43
C CYS A 211 24.10 -4.40 -22.44
N LEU A 212 24.75 -5.47 -21.98
CA LEU A 212 25.61 -6.32 -22.83
C LEU A 212 24.79 -7.09 -23.88
N GLU A 213 23.55 -7.44 -23.54
CA GLU A 213 22.63 -8.18 -24.39
C GLU A 213 21.27 -7.47 -24.46
N PRO A 214 20.52 -7.61 -25.57
CA PRO A 214 19.17 -7.07 -25.67
C PRO A 214 18.26 -7.61 -24.56
N ILE A 215 17.58 -6.72 -23.85
CA ILE A 215 16.67 -7.10 -22.77
C ILE A 215 15.24 -7.31 -23.27
N ASN A 216 14.53 -8.23 -22.62
CA ASN A 216 13.09 -8.38 -22.78
C ASN A 216 12.38 -7.74 -21.59
N ARG A 217 11.91 -6.50 -21.77
CA ARG A 217 11.23 -5.73 -20.71
C ARG A 217 10.04 -6.47 -20.09
N SER A 218 9.24 -7.12 -20.93
CA SER A 218 8.04 -7.85 -20.50
C SER A 218 8.38 -9.07 -19.65
N GLU A 219 9.44 -9.79 -19.98
CA GLU A 219 9.91 -10.94 -19.21
C GLU A 219 10.43 -10.50 -17.83
N ILE A 220 11.28 -9.47 -17.79
CA ILE A 220 11.77 -8.89 -16.53
C ILE A 220 10.60 -8.44 -15.65
N PHE A 221 9.65 -7.69 -16.22
CA PHE A 221 8.48 -7.22 -15.50
C PHE A 221 7.61 -8.38 -14.97
N ASN A 222 7.33 -9.39 -15.81
CA ASN A 222 6.47 -10.50 -15.43
C ASN A 222 7.11 -11.35 -14.31
N GLU A 223 8.42 -11.59 -14.37
CA GLU A 223 9.13 -12.31 -13.31
C GLU A 223 9.11 -11.56 -11.98
N LEU A 224 9.37 -10.24 -12.00
CA LEU A 224 9.31 -9.40 -10.80
C LEU A 224 7.90 -9.33 -10.22
N MET A 225 6.90 -9.19 -11.09
CA MET A 225 5.50 -9.19 -10.66
C MET A 225 5.12 -10.54 -10.05
N ALA A 226 5.54 -11.65 -10.65
CA ALA A 226 5.33 -12.98 -10.10
C ALA A 226 5.97 -13.13 -8.72
N ALA A 227 7.23 -12.69 -8.56
CA ALA A 227 7.91 -12.70 -7.27
C ALA A 227 7.21 -11.81 -6.22
N LYS A 228 6.80 -10.60 -6.60
CA LYS A 228 6.08 -9.65 -5.72
C LYS A 228 4.77 -10.23 -5.19
N MET A 229 4.08 -11.02 -6.02
CA MET A 229 2.78 -11.61 -5.72
C MET A 229 2.86 -13.00 -5.08
N ASP A 230 4.03 -13.65 -5.09
CA ASP A 230 4.19 -14.99 -4.50
C ASP A 230 4.22 -14.93 -2.97
N VAL A 231 3.10 -15.21 -2.33
CA VAL A 231 2.97 -15.25 -0.86
C VAL A 231 2.70 -16.66 -0.32
N LYS A 232 2.93 -17.70 -1.12
CA LYS A 232 2.55 -19.08 -0.77
C LYS A 232 3.27 -19.62 0.47
N SER A 233 4.48 -19.15 0.74
CA SER A 233 5.29 -19.54 1.89
C SER A 233 5.03 -18.71 3.15
N PHE A 234 4.20 -17.66 3.08
CA PHE A 234 4.03 -16.72 4.19
C PHE A 234 3.05 -17.28 5.20
N THR A 235 3.41 -17.16 6.48
CA THR A 235 2.45 -17.30 7.58
C THR A 235 1.43 -16.15 7.53
N ILE A 236 0.29 -16.31 8.21
CA ILE A 236 -0.73 -15.26 8.32
C ILE A 236 -0.14 -13.97 8.89
N GLU A 237 0.73 -14.07 9.90
CA GLU A 237 1.41 -12.91 10.48
C GLU A 237 2.28 -12.17 9.45
N GLN A 238 3.12 -12.92 8.72
CA GLN A 238 4.00 -12.37 7.68
C GLN A 238 3.21 -11.73 6.54
N LEU A 239 2.13 -12.38 6.11
CA LEU A 239 1.24 -11.88 5.08
C LEU A 239 0.59 -10.54 5.49
N LEU A 240 0.14 -10.41 6.74
CA LEU A 240 -0.42 -9.17 7.27
C LEU A 240 0.65 -8.07 7.45
N ARG A 241 1.88 -8.43 7.80
CA ARG A 241 2.99 -7.47 7.96
C ARG A 241 3.55 -6.96 6.63
N LYS A 242 3.39 -7.74 5.54
CA LYS A 242 4.03 -7.46 4.24
C LYS A 242 3.80 -6.03 3.76
N ASP A 243 2.54 -5.58 3.78
CA ASP A 243 2.15 -4.23 3.39
C ASP A 243 1.17 -3.63 4.42
N LEU A 244 1.69 -3.45 5.63
CA LEU A 244 0.97 -2.87 6.76
C LEU A 244 1.21 -1.36 6.86
N LYS A 245 0.16 -0.58 7.07
CA LYS A 245 0.27 0.82 7.51
C LYS A 245 -0.49 1.04 8.79
N MET A 246 0.18 1.71 9.73
CA MET A 246 -0.37 2.08 11.02
C MET A 246 -0.97 3.48 10.97
N VAL A 247 -2.13 3.63 11.59
CA VAL A 247 -2.79 4.91 11.84
C VAL A 247 -2.97 5.05 13.34
N SER A 248 -2.19 5.95 13.94
CA SER A 248 -2.27 6.27 15.36
C SER A 248 -3.00 7.59 15.55
N VAL A 249 -4.08 7.60 16.34
CA VAL A 249 -4.82 8.80 16.73
C VAL A 249 -5.04 8.77 18.24
N LYS A 250 -4.32 9.62 18.99
CA LYS A 250 -4.23 9.53 20.46
C LYS A 250 -3.72 8.14 20.86
N ASP A 251 -4.39 7.46 21.78
CA ASP A 251 -4.05 6.11 22.26
C ASP A 251 -4.77 5.00 21.49
N VAL A 252 -5.18 5.27 20.24
CA VAL A 252 -5.86 4.29 19.37
C VAL A 252 -5.02 4.02 18.13
N ASP A 253 -4.63 2.76 17.97
CA ASP A 253 -3.83 2.24 16.86
C ASP A 253 -4.67 1.34 15.96
N ILE A 254 -4.80 1.73 14.69
CA ILE A 254 -5.48 0.94 13.66
C ILE A 254 -4.48 0.56 12.59
N ALA A 255 -4.45 -0.70 12.22
CA ALA A 255 -3.63 -1.19 11.14
C ALA A 255 -4.44 -1.42 9.86
N ILE A 256 -3.87 -1.07 8.71
CA ILE A 256 -4.43 -1.35 7.39
C ILE A 256 -3.43 -2.18 6.60
N SER A 257 -3.74 -3.46 6.42
CA SER A 257 -2.93 -4.43 5.68
C SER A 257 -3.45 -4.60 4.26
N SER A 258 -2.58 -4.59 3.26
CA SER A 258 -2.93 -4.97 1.89
C SER A 258 -2.29 -6.33 1.53
N ILE A 259 -3.10 -7.30 1.11
CA ILE A 259 -2.65 -8.66 0.82
C ILE A 259 -2.90 -9.04 -0.65
N PRO A 260 -1.98 -9.75 -1.32
CA PRO A 260 -2.10 -10.14 -2.73
C PRO A 260 -3.00 -11.38 -2.95
N LEU A 261 -4.08 -11.50 -2.18
CA LEU A 261 -5.13 -12.49 -2.34
C LEU A 261 -6.47 -11.88 -1.93
N LEU A 262 -7.57 -12.48 -2.36
CA LEU A 262 -8.90 -12.07 -1.91
C LEU A 262 -9.09 -12.45 -0.44
N VAL A 263 -9.68 -11.54 0.34
CA VAL A 263 -10.13 -11.75 1.71
C VAL A 263 -11.05 -12.96 1.81
N LYS A 264 -11.90 -13.20 0.80
CA LYS A 264 -12.73 -14.42 0.75
C LYS A 264 -11.90 -15.70 0.92
N ASP A 265 -10.76 -15.78 0.23
CA ASP A 265 -9.89 -16.95 0.28
C ASP A 265 -9.07 -16.96 1.58
N PHE A 266 -8.62 -15.79 2.02
CA PHE A 266 -7.93 -15.60 3.30
C PHE A 266 -8.76 -16.07 4.50
N LEU A 267 -10.05 -15.75 4.54
CA LEU A 267 -10.98 -16.11 5.61
C LEU A 267 -11.30 -17.61 5.68
N ASN A 268 -11.01 -18.39 4.64
CA ASN A 268 -11.14 -19.85 4.67
C ASN A 268 -10.02 -20.54 5.48
N THR A 269 -9.05 -19.78 5.97
CA THR A 269 -7.98 -20.30 6.83
C THR A 269 -8.54 -20.79 8.17
N GLN A 270 -8.13 -21.97 8.60
CA GLN A 270 -8.52 -22.52 9.91
C GLN A 270 -8.12 -21.56 11.05
N ASP A 271 -9.05 -21.38 12.01
CA ASP A 271 -8.90 -20.53 13.20
C ASP A 271 -8.51 -19.08 12.89
N ILE A 272 -8.98 -18.54 11.75
CA ILE A 272 -8.58 -17.22 11.28
C ILE A 272 -8.88 -16.12 12.29
N VAL A 273 -10.05 -16.12 12.93
CA VAL A 273 -10.45 -15.08 13.90
C VAL A 273 -9.49 -15.05 15.09
N SER A 274 -9.13 -16.22 15.63
CA SER A 274 -8.13 -16.34 16.70
C SER A 274 -6.73 -15.89 16.27
N LYS A 275 -6.36 -16.11 15.01
CA LYS A 275 -5.08 -15.63 14.45
C LYS A 275 -5.07 -14.12 14.26
N LEU A 276 -6.19 -13.53 13.82
CA LEU A 276 -6.34 -12.08 13.73
C LEU A 276 -6.30 -11.42 15.12
N ASP A 277 -6.92 -12.05 16.11
CA ASP A 277 -6.85 -11.63 17.50
C ASP A 277 -5.41 -11.66 18.03
N ALA A 278 -4.73 -12.81 17.90
CA ALA A 278 -3.33 -12.94 18.31
C ALA A 278 -2.43 -11.91 17.63
N PHE A 279 -2.63 -11.67 16.33
CA PHE A 279 -1.93 -10.62 15.60
C PHE A 279 -2.18 -9.24 16.21
N CYS A 280 -3.43 -8.88 16.51
CA CYS A 280 -3.77 -7.59 17.10
C CYS A 280 -3.12 -7.40 18.47
N LYS A 281 -3.10 -8.45 19.30
CA LYS A 281 -2.45 -8.45 20.63
C LYS A 281 -0.93 -8.28 20.54
N VAL A 282 -0.28 -9.01 19.64
CA VAL A 282 1.18 -8.92 19.43
C VAL A 282 1.59 -7.54 18.92
N GLN A 283 0.84 -7.00 17.95
CA GLN A 283 1.11 -5.68 17.37
C GLN A 283 0.58 -4.51 18.23
N LYS A 284 -0.15 -4.80 19.32
CA LYS A 284 -0.79 -3.83 20.21
C LYS A 284 -1.75 -2.88 19.47
N ILE A 285 -2.51 -3.40 18.51
CA ILE A 285 -3.45 -2.62 17.70
C ILE A 285 -4.89 -2.87 18.14
N ASN A 286 -5.72 -1.84 18.07
CA ASN A 286 -7.11 -1.90 18.48
C ASN A 286 -8.04 -2.42 17.38
N ALA A 287 -7.71 -2.20 16.12
CA ALA A 287 -8.46 -2.73 14.99
C ALA A 287 -7.56 -2.98 13.79
N LEU A 288 -8.00 -3.90 12.94
CA LEU A 288 -7.31 -4.31 11.73
C LEU A 288 -8.27 -4.25 10.55
N VAL A 289 -7.87 -3.52 9.51
CA VAL A 289 -8.52 -3.51 8.20
C VAL A 289 -7.61 -4.26 7.22
N ILE A 290 -8.13 -5.30 6.58
CA ILE A 290 -7.39 -6.08 5.58
C ILE A 290 -8.04 -5.85 4.22
N MET A 291 -7.24 -5.41 3.25
CA MET A 291 -7.65 -5.23 1.86
C MET A 291 -7.05 -6.33 1.00
N GLY A 292 -7.90 -7.16 0.42
CA GLY A 292 -7.50 -8.14 -0.57
C GLY A 292 -7.44 -7.51 -1.96
N VAL A 293 -6.44 -7.91 -2.74
CA VAL A 293 -6.35 -7.58 -4.16
C VAL A 293 -5.96 -8.81 -4.95
N PHE A 294 -6.69 -9.07 -6.02
CA PHE A 294 -6.37 -10.09 -6.98
C PHE A 294 -6.45 -9.50 -8.39
N VAL A 295 -5.45 -9.80 -9.20
CA VAL A 295 -5.37 -9.33 -10.59
C VAL A 295 -5.22 -10.54 -11.48
N PHE A 296 -6.16 -10.72 -12.42
CA PHE A 296 -6.14 -11.81 -13.38
C PHE A 296 -6.66 -11.32 -14.74
N GLU A 297 -5.91 -11.57 -15.81
CA GLU A 297 -6.28 -11.19 -17.19
C GLU A 297 -6.81 -9.74 -17.33
N ALA A 298 -6.14 -8.79 -16.67
CA ALA A 298 -6.50 -7.37 -16.59
C ALA A 298 -7.78 -7.01 -15.80
N GLU A 299 -8.47 -7.99 -15.21
CA GLU A 299 -9.53 -7.76 -14.22
C GLU A 299 -8.90 -7.59 -12.82
N VAL A 300 -9.27 -6.52 -12.12
CA VAL A 300 -8.87 -6.28 -10.72
C VAL A 300 -10.07 -6.57 -9.83
N LYS A 301 -9.90 -7.43 -8.83
CA LYS A 301 -10.90 -7.69 -7.78
C LYS A 301 -10.37 -7.22 -6.44
N ARG A 302 -11.26 -6.63 -5.64
CA ARG A 302 -10.97 -6.18 -4.28
C ARG A 302 -12.07 -6.58 -3.32
N ASP A 303 -11.66 -6.89 -2.12
CA ASP A 303 -12.50 -7.12 -0.97
C ASP A 303 -11.81 -6.60 0.28
N ILE A 304 -12.59 -6.43 1.35
CA ILE A 304 -12.14 -5.81 2.58
C ILE A 304 -12.74 -6.56 3.76
N VAL A 305 -11.95 -6.76 4.82
CA VAL A 305 -12.44 -7.23 6.11
C VAL A 305 -11.97 -6.30 7.21
N ILE A 306 -12.86 -6.10 8.18
CA ILE A 306 -12.63 -5.31 9.39
C ILE A 306 -12.75 -6.26 10.58
N PHE A 307 -11.73 -6.24 11.44
CA PHE A 307 -11.66 -7.04 12.65
C PHE A 307 -11.21 -6.18 13.84
N SER A 308 -11.83 -6.39 15.00
CA SER A 308 -11.42 -5.86 16.29
C SER A 308 -12.05 -6.69 17.40
N GLU A 309 -11.33 -6.94 18.49
CA GLU A 309 -11.94 -7.47 19.72
C GLU A 309 -12.91 -6.45 20.37
N ILE A 310 -12.71 -5.17 20.09
CA ILE A 310 -13.53 -4.08 20.61
C ILE A 310 -14.60 -3.75 19.57
N SER A 311 -15.80 -4.30 19.78
CA SER A 311 -16.95 -4.16 18.87
C SER A 311 -17.26 -2.73 18.43
N LYS A 312 -17.00 -1.74 19.31
CA LYS A 312 -17.13 -0.32 19.00
C LYS A 312 -16.20 0.13 17.87
N PHE A 313 -14.93 -0.28 17.86
CA PHE A 313 -14.00 0.10 16.79
C PHE A 313 -14.36 -0.59 15.48
N GLN A 314 -14.71 -1.87 15.51
CA GLN A 314 -15.18 -2.58 14.33
C GLN A 314 -16.40 -1.88 13.72
N SER A 315 -17.43 -1.59 14.52
CA SER A 315 -18.65 -0.92 14.07
C SER A 315 -18.39 0.48 13.50
N LEU A 316 -17.56 1.29 14.20
CA LEU A 316 -17.21 2.63 13.75
C LEU A 316 -16.50 2.62 12.39
N ILE A 317 -15.52 1.73 12.21
CA ILE A 317 -14.78 1.61 10.95
C ILE A 317 -15.71 1.11 9.85
N THR A 318 -16.50 0.06 10.11
CA THR A 318 -17.47 -0.49 9.15
C THR A 318 -18.46 0.58 8.69
N GLU A 319 -19.04 1.35 9.61
CA GLU A 319 -20.02 2.41 9.29
C GLU A 319 -19.38 3.54 8.46
N ALA A 320 -18.16 3.96 8.81
CA ALA A 320 -17.45 4.99 8.05
C ALA A 320 -17.14 4.57 6.61
N LEU A 321 -16.70 3.32 6.42
CA LEU A 321 -16.40 2.79 5.09
C LEU A 321 -17.67 2.64 4.24
N LEU A 322 -18.79 2.18 4.84
CA LEU A 322 -20.09 2.11 4.17
C LEU A 322 -20.67 3.48 3.83
N SER A 323 -20.41 4.48 4.67
CA SER A 323 -20.95 5.84 4.51
C SER A 323 -20.09 6.74 3.61
N SER A 324 -18.90 6.30 3.20
CA SER A 324 -18.02 7.08 2.32
C SER A 324 -18.68 7.34 0.97
N GLN A 325 -18.78 8.61 0.58
CA GLN A 325 -19.34 9.04 -0.72
C GLN A 325 -18.30 9.63 -1.67
N ASP A 326 -17.17 10.12 -1.15
CA ASP A 326 -16.08 10.69 -1.95
C ASP A 326 -14.72 10.14 -1.49
N PRO A 327 -14.26 9.02 -2.08
CA PRO A 327 -14.97 8.22 -3.08
C PRO A 327 -15.96 7.22 -2.45
N CYS A 328 -17.02 6.92 -3.20
CA CYS A 328 -17.93 5.83 -2.86
C CYS A 328 -17.21 4.48 -3.05
N LEU A 329 -17.09 3.70 -1.98
CA LEU A 329 -16.37 2.41 -2.01
C LEU A 329 -17.18 1.27 -2.64
N GLN A 330 -18.51 1.44 -2.74
CA GLN A 330 -19.44 0.46 -3.30
C GLN A 330 -19.29 -0.93 -2.64
N LEU A 331 -19.29 -0.94 -1.31
CA LEU A 331 -19.12 -2.14 -0.51
C LEU A 331 -20.39 -2.99 -0.50
N VAL A 332 -20.26 -4.29 -0.74
CA VAL A 332 -21.35 -5.27 -0.71
C VAL A 332 -21.01 -6.36 0.31
N LYS A 333 -21.86 -6.54 1.32
CA LYS A 333 -21.61 -7.47 2.42
C LYS A 333 -21.49 -8.92 1.92
N MET A 334 -20.49 -9.62 2.41
CA MET A 334 -20.26 -11.03 2.11
C MET A 334 -21.12 -11.94 3.00
N SER A 335 -21.56 -13.07 2.45
CA SER A 335 -22.27 -14.13 3.19
C SER A 335 -21.33 -15.28 3.51
N GLY A 336 -21.61 -16.03 4.58
CA GLY A 336 -20.82 -17.21 4.96
C GLY A 336 -19.43 -16.89 5.50
N VAL A 337 -19.27 -15.70 6.10
CA VAL A 337 -18.01 -15.29 6.75
C VAL A 337 -18.01 -15.68 8.23
N PRO A 338 -16.84 -15.91 8.85
CA PRO A 338 -16.75 -16.24 10.27
C PRO A 338 -17.40 -15.18 11.16
N ASP A 339 -17.92 -15.59 12.32
CA ASP A 339 -18.40 -14.65 13.32
C ASP A 339 -17.24 -13.79 13.86
N GLY A 340 -17.51 -12.53 14.17
CA GLY A 340 -16.52 -11.58 14.70
C GLY A 340 -15.76 -10.78 13.63
N VAL A 341 -16.05 -10.97 12.34
CA VAL A 341 -15.51 -10.13 11.25
C VAL A 341 -16.62 -9.46 10.43
N ASP A 342 -16.33 -8.27 9.91
CA ASP A 342 -17.17 -7.59 8.92
C ASP A 342 -16.45 -7.62 7.56
N ALA A 343 -17.00 -8.34 6.57
CA ALA A 343 -16.35 -8.53 5.28
C ALA A 343 -17.24 -8.12 4.10
N PHE A 344 -16.62 -7.50 3.09
CA PHE A 344 -17.31 -6.89 1.95
C PHE A 344 -16.53 -7.09 0.65
N HIS A 345 -17.26 -7.32 -0.45
CA HIS A 345 -16.74 -7.08 -1.80
C HIS A 345 -16.66 -5.57 -2.04
N GLN A 346 -15.57 -5.10 -2.66
CA GLN A 346 -15.36 -3.69 -2.97
C GLN A 346 -15.42 -3.47 -4.49
N ASN A 347 -16.57 -3.01 -4.99
CA ASN A 347 -16.78 -2.83 -6.43
C ASN A 347 -16.04 -1.60 -6.98
N ASN A 348 -15.75 -0.60 -6.16
CA ASN A 348 -14.82 0.46 -6.55
C ASN A 348 -13.37 -0.05 -6.47
N VAL A 349 -12.92 -0.73 -7.51
CA VAL A 349 -11.59 -1.37 -7.56
C VAL A 349 -10.43 -0.37 -7.66
N ILE A 350 -10.71 0.91 -7.93
CA ILE A 350 -9.73 2.00 -7.98
C ILE A 350 -9.36 2.46 -6.56
N ALA A 351 -10.28 2.32 -5.59
CA ALA A 351 -10.05 2.70 -4.20
C ALA A 351 -9.03 1.77 -3.51
N SER A 352 -7.76 2.17 -3.53
CA SER A 352 -6.67 1.46 -2.84
C SER A 352 -6.58 1.84 -1.36
N ARG A 353 -5.61 1.27 -0.64
CA ARG A 353 -5.27 1.71 0.73
C ARG A 353 -5.08 3.22 0.86
N LYS A 354 -4.53 3.89 -0.16
CA LYS A 354 -4.36 5.36 -0.17
C LYS A 354 -5.70 6.12 -0.06
N VAL A 355 -6.79 5.49 -0.48
CA VAL A 355 -8.16 6.01 -0.36
C VAL A 355 -8.80 5.61 0.97
N ILE A 356 -8.62 4.36 1.42
CA ILE A 356 -9.19 3.84 2.67
C ILE A 356 -8.58 4.51 3.89
N LEU A 357 -7.26 4.72 3.89
CA LEU A 357 -6.53 5.22 5.05
C LEU A 357 -7.05 6.59 5.55
N PRO A 358 -7.27 7.61 4.69
CA PRO A 358 -7.89 8.87 5.11
C PRO A 358 -9.28 8.71 5.75
N ILE A 359 -10.13 7.80 5.23
CA ILE A 359 -11.49 7.56 5.75
C ILE A 359 -11.40 7.00 7.18
N VAL A 360 -10.55 5.98 7.38
CA VAL A 360 -10.30 5.36 8.69
C VAL A 360 -9.75 6.41 9.67
N LYS A 361 -8.75 7.20 9.24
CA LYS A 361 -8.14 8.26 10.06
C LYS A 361 -9.15 9.33 10.47
N GLY A 362 -9.97 9.82 9.53
CA GLY A 362 -10.96 10.87 9.79
C GLY A 362 -12.05 10.44 10.79
N THR A 363 -12.43 9.17 10.75
CA THR A 363 -13.42 8.59 11.69
C THR A 363 -12.93 8.63 13.12
N MET A 364 -11.65 8.36 13.35
CA MET A 364 -11.05 8.37 14.68
C MET A 364 -10.88 9.78 15.25
N VAL A 365 -10.52 10.76 14.40
CA VAL A 365 -10.46 12.17 14.82
C VAL A 365 -11.83 12.68 15.25
N THR A 366 -12.88 12.34 14.51
CA THR A 366 -14.26 12.76 14.82
C THR A 366 -14.78 12.11 16.11
N SER A 367 -14.49 10.81 16.30
CA SER A 367 -14.94 10.04 17.46
C SER A 367 -14.20 10.39 18.76
N THR A 368 -13.01 10.98 18.68
CA THR A 368 -12.22 11.38 19.86
C THR A 368 -12.46 12.82 20.32
N ASN A 369 -13.18 13.63 19.52
CA ASN A 369 -13.65 14.96 19.89
C ASN A 369 -15.05 14.94 20.54
N HIS A 370 -15.83 13.88 20.30
CA HIS A 370 -16.99 13.55 21.13
C HIS A 370 -16.52 12.63 22.25
N ALA A 371 -16.40 13.16 23.47
CA ALA A 371 -15.87 12.48 24.64
C ALA A 371 -16.32 11.00 24.72
N ILE A 372 -15.35 10.09 24.63
CA ILE A 372 -15.54 8.73 25.15
C ILE A 372 -15.66 8.90 26.67
N PRO A 373 -16.74 8.45 27.32
CA PRO A 373 -16.79 8.46 28.78
C PRO A 373 -15.63 7.60 29.30
N GLU A 374 -14.83 8.14 30.23
CA GLU A 374 -13.83 7.42 31.01
C GLU A 374 -14.50 6.31 31.84
N CYS A 375 -14.91 5.22 31.20
CA CYS A 375 -15.40 4.00 31.83
C CYS A 375 -15.16 2.82 30.88
N ALA A 376 -13.94 2.70 30.35
CA ALA A 376 -13.47 1.48 29.68
C ALA A 376 -11.94 1.30 29.77
N ILE A 377 -11.26 2.12 30.56
CA ILE A 377 -9.81 2.07 30.76
C ILE A 377 -9.62 2.06 32.28
N ASN A 378 -9.67 0.87 32.88
CA ASN A 378 -9.10 0.50 34.19
C ASN A 378 -9.78 -0.79 34.69
N SER A 379 -9.33 -1.93 34.17
CA SER A 379 -9.50 -3.24 34.82
C SER A 379 -8.22 -4.06 34.65
N SER A 380 -7.08 -3.47 34.99
CA SER A 380 -5.86 -4.20 35.33
C SER A 380 -4.83 -3.22 35.88
N ASN A 381 -4.29 -3.58 37.04
CA ASN A 381 -3.19 -2.95 37.78
C ASN A 381 -3.58 -1.85 38.77
N ASN A 382 -3.82 -2.28 40.01
CA ASN A 382 -2.94 -1.92 41.14
C ASN A 382 -3.24 -2.85 42.33
N ASP A 383 -2.22 -3.60 42.74
CA ASP A 383 -1.74 -3.54 44.12
C ASP A 383 -0.29 -4.00 44.16
N VAL A 384 0.59 -3.04 44.49
CA VAL A 384 2.01 -3.22 44.75
C VAL A 384 2.21 -3.01 46.24
N ASN A 385 2.81 -3.96 46.96
CA ASN A 385 3.98 -3.63 47.79
C ASN A 385 4.73 -4.85 48.34
N GLU A 386 6.05 -4.68 48.32
CA GLU A 386 7.13 -5.55 48.80
C GLU A 386 7.11 -5.80 50.32
N SER A 387 7.52 -7.00 50.74
CA SER A 387 8.75 -7.31 51.52
C SER A 387 8.60 -8.49 52.52
N CYS A 388 9.58 -9.41 52.44
CA CYS A 388 9.84 -10.70 53.13
C CYS A 388 10.13 -10.62 54.66
N PRO A 389 10.52 -11.71 55.39
CA PRO A 389 10.39 -13.18 55.20
C PRO A 389 9.92 -13.96 56.48
N SER A 390 9.50 -15.23 56.37
CA SER A 390 10.00 -16.36 57.21
C SER A 390 9.19 -17.67 57.07
N GLU A 391 9.93 -18.75 56.80
CA GLU A 391 9.85 -20.11 57.37
C GLU A 391 8.56 -20.97 57.42
N ASN A 392 8.74 -22.19 56.88
CA ASN A 392 8.35 -23.50 57.42
C ASN A 392 6.87 -23.95 57.41
N ALA A 393 6.65 -25.02 56.61
CA ALA A 393 6.21 -26.35 57.04
C ALA A 393 4.90 -26.91 56.41
N ILE A 394 5.10 -28.04 55.70
CA ILE A 394 4.45 -29.35 55.94
C ILE A 394 2.92 -29.45 55.76
N SER A 395 2.58 -30.06 54.60
CA SER A 395 1.74 -31.27 54.44
C SER A 395 0.21 -31.26 54.65
N ARG A 396 -0.38 -32.06 53.75
CA ARG A 396 -1.48 -33.03 53.91
C ARG A 396 -2.90 -32.59 53.49
N ALA A 397 -3.36 -33.35 52.49
CA ALA A 397 -4.75 -33.62 52.14
C ALA A 397 -5.61 -34.00 53.36
N VAL A 398 -6.93 -33.80 53.23
CA VAL A 398 -7.98 -34.83 53.38
C VAL A 398 -9.38 -34.18 53.34
N ALA A 399 -10.22 -34.79 52.50
CA ALA A 399 -11.68 -35.02 52.57
C ALA A 399 -12.71 -33.89 52.75
N MET A 400 -13.70 -33.99 51.85
CA MET A 400 -15.12 -33.64 52.01
C MET A 400 -15.75 -34.31 53.25
N PRO A 401 -16.93 -33.85 53.69
CA PRO A 401 -18.12 -34.63 53.34
C PRO A 401 -19.36 -33.82 52.95
N ASP A 402 -20.19 -34.55 52.19
CA ASP A 402 -21.59 -34.41 51.79
C ASP A 402 -22.55 -33.59 52.68
N CYS A 403 -23.57 -33.00 52.03
CA CYS A 403 -25.00 -33.17 52.39
C CYS A 403 -25.92 -32.71 51.23
N GLN A 404 -26.51 -33.71 50.53
CA GLN A 404 -27.94 -33.91 50.14
C GLN A 404 -28.79 -32.70 49.69
N LEU A 405 -29.25 -32.68 48.42
CA LEU A 405 -30.51 -33.23 47.84
C LEU A 405 -31.74 -32.32 48.05
N ASP A 406 -32.26 -31.77 46.95
CA ASP A 406 -33.67 -31.96 46.56
C ASP A 406 -33.89 -31.58 45.08
N GLU A 407 -34.28 -32.60 44.30
CA GLU A 407 -34.89 -32.50 42.97
C GLU A 407 -36.33 -31.99 43.08
N LEU A 408 -36.84 -31.33 42.04
CA LEU A 408 -38.14 -31.61 41.41
C LEU A 408 -38.36 -30.69 40.20
N SER A 409 -38.38 -31.30 39.01
CA SER A 409 -39.05 -30.80 37.79
C SER A 409 -40.37 -31.59 37.64
N PRO A 410 -41.38 -31.20 36.81
CA PRO A 410 -41.25 -31.05 35.35
C PRO A 410 -42.19 -30.02 34.66
N SER A 411 -42.00 -29.88 33.34
CA SER A 411 -42.84 -29.16 32.37
C SER A 411 -44.25 -29.75 32.22
N PRO A 412 -45.19 -29.05 31.53
CA PRO A 412 -45.53 -29.48 30.16
C PRO A 412 -46.04 -28.38 29.19
N THR A 413 -45.84 -28.62 27.89
CA THR A 413 -46.61 -28.05 26.75
C THR A 413 -47.80 -28.94 26.39
N PRO A 414 -48.92 -28.42 25.81
CA PRO A 414 -49.15 -28.50 24.35
C PRO A 414 -49.99 -27.34 23.73
N SER A 415 -50.01 -27.22 22.38
CA SER A 415 -50.87 -26.32 21.54
C SER A 415 -52.29 -26.92 21.28
N PRO A 416 -53.28 -26.42 20.44
CA PRO A 416 -53.25 -25.50 19.25
C PRO A 416 -54.46 -24.51 19.02
N ASN A 417 -54.36 -23.70 17.94
CA ASN A 417 -55.39 -23.06 17.05
C ASN A 417 -56.44 -22.01 17.55
N ALA A 418 -56.48 -20.82 16.91
CA ALA A 418 -57.52 -20.35 15.95
C ALA A 418 -57.62 -18.80 15.74
N LEU A 419 -57.54 -18.37 14.48
CA LEU A 419 -58.36 -17.36 13.74
C LEU A 419 -58.81 -16.03 14.40
N ARG A 420 -58.40 -14.89 13.82
CA ARG A 420 -59.30 -13.95 13.07
C ARG A 420 -58.58 -12.73 12.45
N ILE A 421 -59.03 -12.41 11.23
CA ILE A 421 -58.82 -11.19 10.43
C ILE A 421 -59.86 -10.12 10.85
N PRO A 422 -59.72 -8.83 10.48
CA PRO A 422 -60.42 -8.35 9.28
C PRO A 422 -59.62 -7.38 8.38
N VAL A 423 -60.00 -7.42 7.10
CA VAL A 423 -59.61 -6.59 5.95
C VAL A 423 -60.61 -5.44 5.76
N ALA A 424 -60.23 -4.47 4.92
CA ALA A 424 -61.05 -3.57 4.06
C ALA A 424 -61.09 -2.10 4.55
N ASN A 425 -60.98 -1.06 3.70
CA ASN A 425 -61.00 -0.93 2.25
C ASN A 425 -60.58 0.50 1.85
N GLY A 426 -60.18 0.72 0.59
CA GLY A 426 -60.46 1.99 -0.10
C GLY A 426 -59.34 2.60 -0.94
N LEU A 427 -59.14 2.09 -2.16
CA LEU A 427 -58.42 2.77 -3.25
C LEU A 427 -59.45 3.41 -4.20
N HIS A 428 -59.19 4.63 -4.68
CA HIS A 428 -59.87 5.28 -5.81
C HIS A 428 -58.82 5.91 -6.77
N PRO A 429 -59.15 6.16 -8.05
CA PRO A 429 -58.22 6.17 -9.17
C PRO A 429 -57.91 7.56 -9.77
N SER A 430 -57.03 7.53 -10.79
CA SER A 430 -56.71 8.50 -11.86
C SER A 430 -57.79 9.54 -12.25
N THR A 431 -57.43 10.77 -12.68
CA THR A 431 -57.09 11.21 -14.07
C THR A 431 -56.96 12.76 -14.19
N ALA A 432 -56.06 13.19 -15.08
CA ALA A 432 -55.81 14.46 -15.82
C ALA A 432 -56.66 15.76 -15.75
N ALA A 433 -55.93 16.87 -16.01
CA ALA A 433 -56.21 17.98 -16.97
C ALA A 433 -56.52 19.42 -16.47
N GLN A 434 -55.52 20.30 -16.69
CA GLN A 434 -55.49 21.61 -17.41
C GLN A 434 -56.53 22.76 -17.20
N VAL A 435 -56.02 23.98 -17.54
CA VAL A 435 -56.67 25.24 -17.98
C VAL A 435 -56.94 26.26 -16.82
N SER A 436 -56.10 27.29 -16.58
CA SER A 436 -56.02 28.66 -17.18
C SER A 436 -57.34 29.44 -17.07
N GLN A 437 -57.51 30.72 -16.71
CA GLN A 437 -56.70 31.94 -16.72
C GLN A 437 -57.59 33.09 -16.14
N PHE A 438 -56.97 34.20 -15.72
CA PHE A 438 -57.40 35.62 -15.89
C PHE A 438 -58.23 36.43 -14.85
N LEU A 439 -57.53 37.46 -14.33
CA LEU A 439 -57.81 38.92 -14.26
C LEU A 439 -58.68 39.60 -13.17
N GLY A 440 -58.13 40.75 -12.71
CA GLY A 440 -58.81 41.93 -12.14
C GLY A 440 -58.04 42.54 -10.95
N VAL A 441 -57.00 43.38 -11.14
CA VAL A 441 -56.99 44.86 -11.33
C VAL A 441 -57.65 45.67 -10.20
N GLY A 442 -56.85 46.52 -9.52
CA GLY A 442 -57.35 47.75 -8.86
C GLY A 442 -56.56 48.24 -7.64
N ASP A 443 -55.60 49.14 -7.85
CA ASP A 443 -55.12 50.16 -6.89
C ASP A 443 -55.93 51.47 -7.14
N PRO A 444 -56.14 52.39 -6.16
CA PRO A 444 -55.14 53.44 -5.84
C PRO A 444 -55.09 54.05 -4.40
N PHE A 445 -53.88 54.51 -4.02
CA PHE A 445 -53.47 55.67 -3.18
C PHE A 445 -54.22 56.05 -1.86
N SER A 446 -53.52 56.09 -0.70
CA SER A 446 -52.79 57.28 -0.17
C SER A 446 -52.57 57.30 1.36
N HIS A 447 -51.34 57.70 1.76
CA HIS A 447 -50.91 58.45 2.97
C HIS A 447 -50.81 57.80 4.37
N GLY A 448 -49.57 57.81 4.90
CA GLY A 448 -49.27 58.37 6.24
C GLY A 448 -48.65 57.43 7.30
N GLY A 449 -47.41 57.74 7.73
CA GLY A 449 -47.00 57.56 9.14
C GLY A 449 -46.00 56.45 9.49
N SER A 450 -44.74 56.84 9.62
CA SER A 450 -43.68 56.36 10.55
C SER A 450 -43.95 55.18 11.49
N SER A 451 -43.01 54.22 11.54
CA SER A 451 -42.21 53.83 12.74
C SER A 451 -41.22 52.71 12.43
N GLN A 452 -40.05 52.77 13.08
CA GLN A 452 -38.90 51.85 12.98
C GLN A 452 -39.19 50.46 13.58
N SER A 453 -38.64 49.40 12.96
CA SER A 453 -37.82 48.34 13.61
C SER A 453 -37.66 47.13 12.68
N SER A 454 -36.43 46.74 12.33
CA SER A 454 -36.13 45.42 11.76
C SER A 454 -35.04 44.72 12.60
N ALA A 455 -35.42 43.61 13.22
CA ALA A 455 -34.57 42.67 13.96
C ALA A 455 -34.29 41.47 13.05
N TYR A 456 -33.02 41.23 12.68
CA TYR A 456 -32.01 40.36 13.32
C TYR A 456 -32.06 38.89 12.87
N ASN A 457 -31.05 38.53 12.06
CA ASN A 457 -30.50 37.17 11.92
C ASN A 457 -29.35 37.02 12.93
N SER A 458 -29.26 35.85 13.58
CA SER A 458 -28.30 35.56 14.66
C SER A 458 -27.22 34.56 14.21
N CYS A 459 -25.95 34.89 14.47
CA CYS A 459 -24.80 33.98 14.44
C CYS A 459 -24.26 33.79 15.88
N PRO A 460 -23.69 32.62 16.26
CA PRO A 460 -23.11 32.44 17.59
C PRO A 460 -21.60 32.73 17.66
N TYR A 461 -21.31 33.64 18.58
CA TYR A 461 -20.19 33.94 19.48
C TYR A 461 -18.93 33.03 19.57
N THR A 462 -17.77 33.67 19.69
CA THR A 462 -16.48 33.14 20.19
C THR A 462 -15.98 34.06 21.32
N PRO A 463 -15.47 33.58 22.46
CA PRO A 463 -15.06 34.44 23.57
C PRO A 463 -13.60 34.92 23.49
N ILE A 464 -13.37 36.12 24.03
CA ILE A 464 -12.07 36.80 24.21
C ILE A 464 -11.54 36.52 25.62
N ASN A 465 -10.23 36.32 25.77
CA ASN A 465 -9.50 36.74 26.96
C ASN A 465 -8.17 37.38 26.59
N SER A 466 -7.88 38.48 27.28
CA SER A 466 -6.76 39.40 27.08
C SER A 466 -5.63 39.13 28.07
N TYR A 467 -4.39 39.30 27.64
CA TYR A 467 -3.32 39.89 28.47
C TYR A 467 -2.34 40.64 27.56
N ALA A 468 -2.03 41.88 27.92
CA ALA A 468 -1.12 42.79 27.22
C ALA A 468 0.07 43.09 28.13
N ASP A 469 1.26 43.22 27.55
CA ASP A 469 2.35 44.03 28.10
C ASP A 469 3.16 44.67 26.96
N ASP A 470 3.63 45.88 27.22
CA ASP A 470 3.99 46.95 26.28
C ASP A 470 5.44 46.90 25.76
N GLY A 471 5.66 47.39 24.52
CA GLY A 471 6.98 47.83 24.06
C GLY A 471 7.19 47.84 22.53
N ASN A 472 6.86 48.94 21.86
CA ASN A 472 7.25 49.28 20.47
C ASN A 472 8.36 50.37 20.51
N PRO A 473 9.09 50.78 19.43
CA PRO A 473 8.82 50.54 18.00
C PRO A 473 10.03 50.31 17.04
N LEU A 474 9.77 49.77 15.83
CA LEU A 474 10.12 50.37 14.52
C LEU A 474 9.78 49.48 13.27
N SER A 475 8.99 50.06 12.34
CA SER A 475 8.96 49.98 10.85
C SER A 475 9.37 48.68 10.13
N ASP A 476 8.64 48.08 9.19
CA ASP A 476 7.84 48.61 8.07
C ASP A 476 6.74 47.62 7.63
N MET A 477 5.52 48.13 7.38
CA MET A 477 4.40 47.39 6.81
C MET A 477 4.19 47.83 5.35
N ALA A 478 4.34 46.88 4.41
CA ALA A 478 3.90 47.01 3.03
C ALA A 478 2.84 45.93 2.71
N ASN A 479 1.57 46.36 2.71
CA ASN A 479 0.43 45.88 1.91
C ASN A 479 0.34 44.40 1.50
N LEU A 480 -0.50 43.63 2.21
CA LEU A 480 -1.15 42.43 1.67
C LEU A 480 -2.57 42.78 1.19
N PRO A 481 -3.01 42.36 -0.01
CA PRO A 481 -4.35 42.66 -0.51
C PRO A 481 -5.42 41.78 0.15
N SER A 482 -6.51 42.41 0.56
CA SER A 482 -7.74 41.78 1.06
C SER A 482 -8.43 40.96 -0.04
N PHE A 483 -8.85 39.74 0.31
CA PHE A 483 -9.46 38.74 -0.59
C PHE A 483 -10.90 39.06 -1.05
N ASN A 484 -11.41 40.27 -0.82
CA ASN A 484 -12.77 40.67 -1.21
C ASN A 484 -12.80 42.02 -1.96
N SER A 485 -11.96 42.18 -2.98
CA SER A 485 -12.02 43.37 -3.84
C SER A 485 -12.96 43.17 -5.05
N ARG A 486 -13.83 44.17 -5.26
CA ARG A 486 -14.82 44.28 -6.34
C ARG A 486 -14.20 44.08 -7.73
N ASP A 487 -12.96 44.50 -7.90
CA ASP A 487 -12.18 44.37 -9.14
C ASP A 487 -11.91 42.91 -9.54
N MET A 488 -11.80 41.99 -8.58
CA MET A 488 -11.58 40.57 -8.87
C MET A 488 -12.87 39.92 -9.40
N ILE A 489 -14.02 40.32 -8.84
CA ILE A 489 -15.35 39.86 -9.26
C ILE A 489 -15.63 40.35 -10.69
N GLU A 490 -15.32 41.61 -11.00
CA GLU A 490 -15.50 42.18 -12.32
C GLU A 490 -14.62 41.50 -13.39
N LYS A 491 -13.39 41.09 -13.03
CA LYS A 491 -12.51 40.28 -13.90
C LYS A 491 -13.05 38.87 -14.16
N ILE A 492 -13.71 38.25 -13.17
CA ILE A 492 -14.34 36.93 -13.32
C ILE A 492 -15.57 37.02 -14.22
N GLU A 493 -16.40 38.06 -14.05
CA GLU A 493 -17.57 38.29 -14.91
C GLU A 493 -17.17 38.62 -16.35
N THR A 494 -16.12 39.42 -16.54
CA THR A 494 -15.56 39.72 -17.87
C THR A 494 -15.03 38.47 -18.57
N LYS A 495 -14.37 37.55 -17.83
CA LYS A 495 -13.92 36.26 -18.38
C LYS A 495 -15.08 35.32 -18.70
N ARG A 496 -16.14 35.31 -17.88
CA ARG A 496 -17.36 34.52 -18.15
C ARG A 496 -18.17 35.06 -19.33
N GLY A 497 -18.20 36.38 -19.54
CA GLY A 497 -18.82 37.01 -20.71
C GLY A 497 -18.13 36.65 -22.02
N LYS A 498 -16.79 36.53 -22.01
CA LYS A 498 -15.99 36.12 -23.18
C LYS A 498 -16.17 34.65 -23.59
N LEU A 499 -16.80 33.83 -22.75
CA LEU A 499 -17.07 32.41 -23.03
C LEU A 499 -18.52 32.13 -23.49
N ARG A 500 -19.40 33.14 -23.51
CA ARG A 500 -20.83 33.01 -23.88
C ARG A 500 -21.12 33.29 -25.36
N GLY A 501 -20.21 32.93 -26.27
CA GLY A 501 -20.31 33.22 -27.71
C GLY A 501 -20.31 32.01 -28.65
N TYR A 502 -20.22 30.77 -28.14
CA TYR A 502 -20.10 29.56 -28.98
C TYR A 502 -21.33 28.65 -28.89
N ASP A 503 -22.51 29.23 -29.07
CA ASP A 503 -23.77 28.48 -29.24
C ASP A 503 -24.62 29.19 -30.30
N SER A 504 -24.19 29.11 -31.56
CA SER A 504 -25.00 29.34 -32.77
C SER A 504 -24.14 29.01 -34.00
N GLY A 505 -24.62 28.11 -34.85
CA GLY A 505 -23.89 27.62 -36.01
C GLY A 505 -23.67 28.65 -37.11
N ASP A 506 -22.48 28.60 -37.73
CA ASP A 506 -22.32 28.42 -39.18
C ASP A 506 -20.82 28.23 -39.48
N VAL A 507 -20.51 27.18 -40.24
CA VAL A 507 -19.16 26.77 -40.62
C VAL A 507 -18.82 27.42 -41.95
N HIS A 508 -17.85 28.33 -42.01
CA HIS A 508 -17.04 28.62 -43.20
C HIS A 508 -15.85 29.53 -42.82
N ASP A 509 -14.65 28.95 -42.63
CA ASP A 509 -13.32 29.49 -43.03
C ASP A 509 -12.17 28.78 -42.25
N PRO A 510 -11.38 27.88 -42.86
CA PRO A 510 -10.27 27.20 -42.19
C PRO A 510 -8.96 27.99 -42.38
N GLY A 511 -8.80 29.10 -41.66
CA GLY A 511 -7.61 29.94 -41.84
C GLY A 511 -7.16 30.80 -40.66
N SER A 512 -7.90 30.89 -39.56
CA SER A 512 -7.53 31.81 -38.47
C SER A 512 -7.81 31.26 -37.08
N TYR A 513 -6.88 30.43 -36.57
CA TYR A 513 -6.77 30.18 -35.14
C TYR A 513 -5.29 30.14 -34.70
N PRO A 514 -4.92 30.84 -33.62
CA PRO A 514 -3.57 30.79 -33.07
C PRO A 514 -3.36 29.52 -32.23
N TYR A 515 -2.44 28.67 -32.71
CA TYR A 515 -1.60 27.70 -32.01
C TYR A 515 -2.22 26.88 -30.85
N THR A 516 -2.60 25.64 -31.17
CA THR A 516 -2.82 24.53 -30.22
C THR A 516 -1.81 23.42 -30.53
N PRO A 517 -1.14 22.78 -29.55
CA PRO A 517 -0.17 21.72 -29.82
C PRO A 517 -0.83 20.47 -30.44
N VAL A 518 -0.13 19.86 -31.39
CA VAL A 518 -0.53 18.65 -32.12
C VAL A 518 -0.39 17.44 -31.20
N ASN A 519 -1.51 16.89 -30.73
CA ASN A 519 -1.72 15.45 -30.51
C ASN A 519 -3.16 15.19 -30.05
N SER A 520 -4.07 15.22 -31.01
CA SER A 520 -5.38 14.56 -30.94
C SER A 520 -5.94 14.51 -32.36
N PHE A 521 -5.53 13.53 -33.15
CA PHE A 521 -6.38 13.02 -34.21
C PHE A 521 -6.16 11.52 -34.39
N VAL A 522 -7.29 10.84 -34.47
CA VAL A 522 -7.51 9.40 -34.51
C VAL A 522 -6.98 8.85 -35.83
N ASP A 523 -6.17 7.80 -35.76
CA ASP A 523 -5.74 7.06 -36.95
C ASP A 523 -6.80 6.00 -37.30
N CYS A 524 -7.80 6.40 -38.08
CA CYS A 524 -8.94 5.57 -38.54
C CYS A 524 -8.56 4.53 -39.62
N GLN A 525 -7.36 3.94 -39.57
CA GLN A 525 -6.93 2.90 -40.54
C GLN A 525 -6.79 1.50 -39.93
N MET A 526 -6.82 1.35 -38.60
CA MET A 526 -6.81 0.02 -37.96
C MET A 526 -8.22 -0.59 -37.82
N ASP A 527 -9.25 0.20 -37.58
CA ASP A 527 -10.62 -0.31 -37.42
C ASP A 527 -11.19 -0.89 -38.71
N GLN A 528 -10.79 -0.35 -39.88
CA GLN A 528 -11.18 -0.89 -41.18
C GLN A 528 -10.50 -2.23 -41.49
N LEU A 529 -9.27 -2.45 -41.02
CA LEU A 529 -8.57 -3.73 -41.14
C LEU A 529 -9.15 -4.78 -40.19
N TYR A 530 -9.52 -4.38 -38.97
CA TYR A 530 -10.14 -5.23 -37.96
C TYR A 530 -11.53 -5.73 -38.41
N HIS A 531 -12.37 -4.85 -38.95
CA HIS A 531 -13.70 -5.24 -39.44
C HIS A 531 -13.65 -6.12 -40.70
N LYS A 532 -12.63 -5.95 -41.56
CA LYS A 532 -12.45 -6.80 -42.75
C LYS A 532 -11.97 -8.22 -42.39
N HIS A 533 -11.26 -8.37 -41.27
CA HIS A 533 -10.80 -9.68 -40.79
C HIS A 533 -11.92 -10.49 -40.12
N LEU A 534 -12.85 -9.82 -39.42
CA LEU A 534 -14.02 -10.45 -38.80
C LEU A 534 -15.05 -11.00 -39.81
N GLN A 535 -15.11 -10.44 -41.02
CA GLN A 535 -16.02 -10.92 -42.08
C GLN A 535 -15.45 -12.10 -42.90
N GLN A 536 -14.20 -12.52 -42.66
CA GLN A 536 -13.55 -13.62 -43.39
C GLN A 536 -13.36 -14.91 -42.57
N LEU A 537 -13.84 -14.95 -41.33
CA LEU A 537 -13.80 -16.17 -40.52
C LEU A 537 -15.05 -17.02 -40.80
N PRO A 538 -14.91 -18.31 -41.14
CA PRO A 538 -16.06 -19.20 -41.30
C PRO A 538 -16.81 -19.30 -39.97
N HIS A 539 -18.12 -19.04 -40.01
CA HIS A 539 -19.03 -19.42 -38.95
C HIS A 539 -19.08 -20.95 -38.87
N ASP A 540 -18.39 -21.48 -37.86
CA ASP A 540 -18.51 -22.80 -37.21
C ASP A 540 -17.11 -23.36 -36.94
N ILE A 541 -16.59 -23.04 -35.76
CA ILE A 541 -15.34 -23.59 -35.26
C ILE A 541 -15.66 -24.88 -34.52
N ASP A 542 -15.36 -26.02 -35.15
CA ASP A 542 -15.49 -27.35 -34.56
C ASP A 542 -14.44 -27.57 -33.47
N THR A 543 -14.91 -27.64 -32.22
CA THR A 543 -14.13 -27.83 -31.00
C THR A 543 -13.26 -29.09 -31.05
N GLU A 544 -13.68 -30.12 -31.78
CA GLU A 544 -12.96 -31.40 -31.89
C GLU A 544 -11.65 -31.25 -32.71
N SER A 545 -11.67 -30.39 -33.74
CA SER A 545 -10.52 -30.08 -34.57
C SER A 545 -9.41 -29.32 -33.82
N ILE A 546 -9.78 -28.50 -32.83
CA ILE A 546 -8.85 -27.74 -31.99
C ILE A 546 -8.19 -28.68 -30.97
N ILE A 547 -8.97 -29.53 -30.31
CA ILE A 547 -8.46 -30.51 -29.33
C ILE A 547 -7.46 -31.45 -30.00
N ARG A 548 -7.74 -31.88 -31.24
CA ARG A 548 -6.81 -32.71 -32.02
C ARG A 548 -5.47 -32.00 -32.31
N ARG A 549 -5.48 -30.71 -32.69
CA ARG A 549 -4.26 -29.93 -32.92
C ARG A 549 -3.45 -29.69 -31.64
N VAL A 550 -4.13 -29.54 -30.50
CA VAL A 550 -3.47 -29.42 -29.19
C VAL A 550 -2.79 -30.72 -28.81
N ASN A 551 -3.45 -31.87 -29.02
CA ASN A 551 -2.86 -33.18 -28.74
C ASN A 551 -1.71 -33.54 -29.70
N GLU A 552 -1.82 -33.21 -30.98
CA GLU A 552 -0.72 -33.36 -31.95
C GLU A 552 0.50 -32.49 -31.59
N LYS A 553 0.28 -31.32 -30.97
CA LYS A 553 1.37 -30.46 -30.46
C LYS A 553 1.99 -31.00 -29.17
N LYS A 554 1.20 -31.60 -28.26
CA LYS A 554 1.71 -32.24 -27.04
C LYS A 554 2.59 -33.45 -27.34
N VAL A 555 2.20 -34.29 -28.32
CA VAL A 555 3.00 -35.45 -28.76
C VAL A 555 4.32 -35.01 -29.43
N LYS A 556 4.32 -33.90 -30.16
CA LYS A 556 5.54 -33.33 -30.76
C LYS A 556 6.49 -32.68 -29.75
N ALA A 557 6.02 -32.39 -28.52
CA ALA A 557 6.78 -31.67 -27.51
C ALA A 557 7.48 -32.59 -26.47
N ASN A 558 7.39 -33.92 -26.59
CA ASN A 558 8.06 -34.90 -25.72
C ASN A 558 7.98 -34.57 -24.20
N LEU A 559 6.80 -34.18 -23.73
CA LEU A 559 6.53 -33.98 -22.31
C LEU A 559 5.74 -35.20 -21.80
N PHE A 560 6.44 -36.14 -21.14
CA PHE A 560 5.81 -37.23 -20.40
C PHE A 560 5.43 -36.73 -19.00
N ASP A 561 4.14 -36.73 -18.69
CA ASP A 561 3.61 -36.49 -17.34
C ASP A 561 3.79 -37.76 -16.49
N PHE A 562 4.44 -37.63 -15.34
CA PHE A 562 4.32 -38.57 -14.22
C PHE A 562 3.10 -38.17 -13.40
N VAL A 563 2.07 -39.03 -13.37
CA VAL A 563 0.99 -38.97 -12.40
C VAL A 563 0.97 -40.32 -11.69
N ASP A 564 1.28 -40.30 -10.40
CA ASP A 564 1.00 -41.37 -9.44
C ASP A 564 -0.52 -41.50 -9.28
N GLU A 565 -1.09 -42.65 -9.63
CA GLU A 565 -2.44 -43.07 -9.27
C GLU A 565 -2.35 -44.09 -8.12
N ASN A 566 -2.91 -43.75 -6.97
CA ASN A 566 -3.27 -44.69 -5.91
C ASN A 566 -4.80 -44.75 -5.77
N ASP A 567 -5.28 -45.98 -5.61
CA ASP A 567 -6.64 -46.46 -5.31
C ASP A 567 -7.69 -46.22 -6.43
N GLU A 568 -8.38 -47.24 -6.99
CA GLU A 568 -9.09 -48.31 -6.30
C GLU A 568 -9.41 -49.52 -7.22
N SER A 569 -9.39 -50.72 -6.63
CA SER A 569 -10.33 -51.82 -6.85
C SER A 569 -10.14 -52.87 -7.99
N VAL A 570 -9.83 -54.10 -7.52
CA VAL A 570 -10.63 -55.34 -7.72
C VAL A 570 -10.25 -56.35 -8.84
N LEU A 571 -9.91 -57.56 -8.36
CA LEU A 571 -10.04 -58.90 -8.95
C LEU A 571 -9.13 -59.29 -10.16
N ARG A 572 -8.10 -60.11 -9.89
CA ARG A 572 -8.14 -61.58 -10.14
C ARG A 572 -6.82 -62.28 -9.77
N GLN A 573 -7.01 -63.45 -9.17
CA GLN A 573 -6.02 -64.49 -8.87
C GLN A 573 -5.19 -64.87 -10.12
N SER A 574 -3.90 -65.16 -9.93
CA SER A 574 -3.36 -66.54 -9.97
C SER A 574 -1.84 -66.57 -10.22
N ASN A 575 -1.13 -67.28 -9.34
CA ASN A 575 0.00 -68.19 -9.57
C ASN A 575 1.13 -67.80 -10.53
N CYS A 576 2.34 -67.63 -9.99
CA CYS A 576 3.56 -68.42 -10.26
C CYS A 576 4.75 -67.73 -9.56
N VAL A 577 5.34 -68.31 -8.51
CA VAL A 577 6.37 -69.37 -8.52
C VAL A 577 7.72 -68.83 -8.98
N ASP A 578 8.65 -68.82 -8.02
CA ASP A 578 10.10 -69.05 -8.15
C ASP A 578 10.98 -67.97 -8.79
N CYS A 579 11.81 -67.31 -7.96
CA CYS A 579 13.17 -67.76 -7.62
C CYS A 579 14.13 -66.58 -7.36
N ILE A 580 14.81 -66.64 -6.21
CA ILE A 580 16.27 -66.52 -6.01
C ILE A 580 16.95 -65.31 -6.70
N GLY A 581 17.63 -64.39 -6.01
CA GLY A 581 18.12 -64.34 -4.64
C GLY A 581 19.38 -63.47 -4.57
N VAL A 582 19.74 -63.09 -3.34
CA VAL A 582 21.13 -62.91 -2.84
C VAL A 582 21.87 -61.67 -3.38
N SER A 583 21.89 -60.60 -2.57
CA SER A 583 23.03 -60.12 -1.74
C SER A 583 24.05 -59.33 -2.59
N GLU A 584 24.72 -58.28 -2.12
CA GLU A 584 25.25 -58.01 -0.80
C GLU A 584 25.60 -56.52 -0.74
N ALA A 585 25.31 -55.88 0.40
CA ALA A 585 25.90 -54.62 0.80
C ALA A 585 27.28 -54.91 1.41
N ASP A 586 28.26 -54.02 1.21
CA ASP A 586 28.97 -53.42 2.33
C ASP A 586 30.06 -52.40 1.94
N ASN A 587 30.09 -51.36 2.76
CA ASN A 587 31.25 -50.67 3.34
C ASN A 587 32.09 -49.66 2.55
N SER A 588 31.82 -48.39 2.89
CA SER A 588 32.67 -47.50 3.70
C SER A 588 33.99 -46.95 3.13
N CYS A 589 34.05 -45.61 3.14
CA CYS A 589 35.11 -44.77 3.69
C CYS A 589 36.51 -44.88 3.06
N PHE A 590 37.03 -43.79 2.47
CA PHE A 590 38.29 -43.17 2.90
C PHE A 590 38.51 -41.81 2.20
N SER A 591 38.98 -40.87 3.02
CA SER A 591 39.59 -39.57 2.73
C SER A 591 40.81 -39.65 1.79
N GLN A 592 41.05 -38.62 0.97
CA GLN A 592 42.21 -37.71 1.09
C GLN A 592 42.45 -36.86 -0.17
N GLU A 593 42.79 -35.60 0.13
CA GLU A 593 43.55 -34.61 -0.62
C GLU A 593 44.33 -35.08 -1.86
N ARG A 594 44.27 -34.28 -2.93
CA ARG A 594 45.43 -33.98 -3.77
C ARG A 594 45.34 -32.59 -4.39
N THR A 595 46.33 -31.79 -4.01
CA THR A 595 46.93 -30.66 -4.70
C THR A 595 47.25 -30.95 -6.18
N GLY A 596 47.19 -29.92 -7.03
CA GLY A 596 47.79 -29.95 -8.36
C GLY A 596 47.44 -28.75 -9.23
N GLU A 597 48.25 -27.70 -9.13
CA GLU A 597 48.39 -26.60 -10.11
C GLU A 597 48.74 -27.13 -11.52
N LEU A 598 48.30 -26.41 -12.56
CA LEU A 598 49.07 -25.96 -13.74
C LEU A 598 48.08 -25.42 -14.79
N VAL A 599 47.92 -24.08 -14.88
CA VAL A 599 48.52 -23.20 -15.91
C VAL A 599 48.01 -23.49 -17.32
N GLN A 600 47.13 -22.62 -17.85
CA GLN A 600 47.55 -21.44 -18.64
C GLN A 600 46.41 -20.43 -18.77
#